data_AF-A0A959L136-F1
#
_entry.id   AF-A0A959L136-F1
#
_cell.length_a   1.000
_cell.length_b   1.000
_cell.length_c   1.000
_cell.angle_alpha   90.00
_cell.angle_beta   90.00
_cell.angle_gamma   90.00
#
_symmetry.space_group_name_H-M   'P 1'
#
loop_
_entity.id
_entity.type
_entity.pdbx_description
1 polymer ?
#
loop_
_entity_poly.entity_id
_entity_poly.type
_entity_poly.pdbx_seq_one_letter_code
_entity_poly.pdbx_strand_id
1 'polypeptide(L)'
;QGYLGNNLDVTLDFGARAEISTIVLTDLKNQNAKIFLPNKVTFEVSNDGERFVEIYRKPLFHGREEDIDIYKYEFSYKNPRKTRYLRIRADNMGICPPWHNAAGDRAWMMFDELVVE
;
A
#
# COMPACT_ATOMS: atom_id res chain seq x y z
N GLN A 1 0.98 1.87 -10.64
CA GLN A 1 2.42 2.22 -10.52
C GLN A 1 3.22 1.08 -9.90
N GLY A 2 4.41 0.77 -10.44
CA GLY A 2 5.31 -0.28 -9.91
C GLY A 2 6.56 0.25 -9.20
N TYR A 3 7.02 -0.47 -8.18
CA TYR A 3 8.18 -0.17 -7.34
C TYR A 3 9.11 -1.39 -7.25
N LEU A 4 10.36 -1.27 -7.72
CA LEU A 4 11.34 -2.36 -7.75
C LEU A 4 12.32 -2.27 -6.57
N GLY A 5 12.13 -3.13 -5.57
CA GLY A 5 12.94 -3.22 -4.36
C GLY A 5 12.86 -2.01 -3.41
N ASN A 6 12.10 -0.97 -3.78
CA ASN A 6 11.90 0.24 -2.99
C ASN A 6 10.49 0.24 -2.37
N ASN A 7 10.38 0.88 -1.21
CA ASN A 7 9.10 1.11 -0.54
C ASN A 7 8.26 2.17 -1.27
N LEU A 8 6.95 2.11 -1.08
CA LEU A 8 6.03 3.19 -1.39
C LEU A 8 5.99 4.14 -0.20
N ASP A 9 6.13 5.43 -0.48
CA ASP A 9 5.88 6.50 0.49
C ASP A 9 5.33 7.72 -0.26
N VAL A 10 4.00 7.82 -0.30
CA VAL A 10 3.30 8.86 -1.08
C VAL A 10 2.37 9.64 -0.19
N THR A 11 2.31 10.94 -0.41
CA THR A 11 1.38 11.85 0.28
C THR A 11 0.51 12.54 -0.76
N LEU A 12 -0.80 12.38 -0.59
CA LEU A 12 -1.83 13.10 -1.32
C LEU A 12 -2.22 14.35 -0.53
N ASP A 13 -2.12 15.52 -1.15
CA ASP A 13 -2.64 16.80 -0.63
C ASP A 13 -3.98 17.09 -1.33
N PHE A 14 -5.06 17.19 -0.56
CA PHE A 14 -6.39 17.56 -1.08
C PHE A 14 -6.51 19.06 -1.37
N GLY A 15 -5.48 19.87 -1.11
CA GLY A 15 -5.44 21.33 -1.27
C GLY A 15 -6.12 22.08 -0.13
N ALA A 16 -7.19 21.51 0.43
CA ALA A 16 -7.89 21.98 1.62
C ALA A 16 -8.33 20.80 2.50
N ARG A 17 -8.91 21.07 3.67
CA ARG A 17 -9.51 20.01 4.49
C ARG A 17 -10.75 19.45 3.79
N ALA A 18 -10.69 18.18 3.38
CA ALA A 18 -11.79 17.42 2.80
C ALA A 18 -12.33 16.41 3.82
N GLU A 19 -13.62 16.09 3.73
CA GLU A 19 -14.18 14.94 4.43
C GLU A 19 -13.84 13.69 3.64
N ILE A 20 -13.29 12.70 4.33
CA ILE A 20 -13.04 11.36 3.79
C ILE A 20 -13.71 10.32 4.68
N SER A 21 -14.18 9.26 4.06
CA SER A 21 -14.96 8.17 4.65
C SER A 21 -14.34 6.82 4.33
N THR A 22 -13.87 6.62 3.10
CA THR A 22 -13.30 5.34 2.65
C THR A 22 -11.98 5.56 1.92
N ILE A 23 -11.03 4.65 2.15
CA ILE A 23 -9.76 4.57 1.43
C ILE A 23 -9.63 3.14 0.91
N VAL A 24 -9.46 2.99 -0.40
CA VAL A 24 -9.22 1.70 -1.07
C VAL A 24 -7.92 1.78 -1.86
N LEU A 25 -7.03 0.82 -1.63
CA LEU A 25 -5.82 0.63 -2.43
C LEU A 25 -5.81 -0.79 -2.99
N THR A 26 -5.53 -0.95 -4.28
CA THR A 26 -5.42 -2.26 -4.94
C THR A 26 -3.98 -2.54 -5.38
N ASP A 27 -3.55 -3.78 -5.23
CA ASP A 27 -2.20 -4.27 -5.56
C ASP A 27 -2.30 -5.56 -6.36
N LEU A 28 -1.50 -5.68 -7.42
CA LEU A 28 -1.41 -6.88 -8.23
C LEU A 28 -0.47 -7.89 -7.56
N LYS A 29 -0.97 -9.08 -7.27
CA LYS A 29 -0.16 -10.24 -6.85
C LYS A 29 0.12 -11.11 -8.07
N ASN A 30 1.39 -11.27 -8.42
CA ASN A 30 1.83 -12.23 -9.43
C ASN A 30 3.29 -12.65 -9.14
N GLN A 31 3.44 -13.66 -8.28
CA GLN A 31 4.76 -14.07 -7.80
C GLN A 31 5.65 -14.55 -8.95
N ASN A 32 5.10 -15.25 -9.95
CA ASN A 32 5.84 -15.69 -11.14
C ASN A 32 6.50 -14.53 -11.91
N ALA A 33 5.88 -13.35 -11.89
CA ALA A 33 6.41 -12.12 -12.49
C ALA A 33 7.29 -11.30 -11.52
N LYS A 34 7.67 -11.87 -10.38
CA LYS A 34 8.35 -11.20 -9.26
C LYS A 34 7.52 -10.10 -8.59
N ILE A 35 6.20 -10.11 -8.75
CA ILE A 35 5.30 -9.11 -8.15
C ILE A 35 4.72 -9.67 -6.86
N PHE A 36 5.15 -9.10 -5.74
CA PHE A 36 4.77 -9.52 -4.41
C PHE A 36 4.00 -8.41 -3.71
N LEU A 37 3.05 -8.82 -2.87
CA LEU A 37 2.42 -7.92 -1.92
C LEU A 37 3.49 -7.31 -0.98
N PRO A 38 3.29 -6.10 -0.45
CA PRO A 38 4.15 -5.53 0.59
C PRO A 38 4.15 -6.38 1.87
N ASN A 39 5.18 -6.23 2.70
CA ASN A 39 5.20 -6.76 4.07
C ASN A 39 4.17 -6.05 4.97
N LYS A 40 3.86 -4.78 4.66
CA LYS A 40 2.93 -3.96 5.44
C LYS A 40 2.40 -2.81 4.58
N VAL A 41 1.11 -2.51 4.71
CA VAL A 41 0.50 -1.26 4.25
C VAL A 41 0.07 -0.42 5.44
N THR A 42 0.27 0.89 5.37
CA THR A 42 -0.12 1.86 6.41
C THR A 42 -0.77 3.08 5.76
N PHE A 43 -1.92 3.48 6.27
CA PHE A 43 -2.57 4.74 5.92
C PHE A 43 -2.48 5.71 7.10
N GLU A 44 -2.14 6.94 6.82
CA GLU A 44 -1.97 8.00 7.81
C GLU A 44 -2.58 9.30 7.32
N VAL A 45 -3.05 10.13 8.24
CA VAL A 45 -3.68 11.41 7.87
C VAL A 45 -3.03 12.56 8.62
N SER A 46 -3.03 13.74 8.01
CA SER A 46 -2.51 14.97 8.62
C SER A 46 -3.31 16.19 8.22
N ASN A 47 -3.33 17.20 9.11
CA ASN A 47 -3.90 18.52 8.84
C ASN A 47 -2.84 19.57 8.49
N ASP A 48 -1.57 19.34 8.86
CA ASP A 48 -0.46 20.28 8.71
C ASP A 48 0.58 19.81 7.67
N GLY A 49 0.58 18.51 7.31
CA GLY A 49 1.54 17.91 6.39
C GLY A 49 2.86 17.54 7.06
N GLU A 50 2.98 17.73 8.37
CA GLU A 50 4.18 17.44 9.16
C GLU A 50 3.92 16.28 10.13
N ARG A 51 2.80 16.33 10.86
CA ARG A 51 2.42 15.35 11.86
C ARG A 51 1.34 14.44 11.30
N PHE A 52 1.71 13.20 11.06
CA PHE A 52 0.82 12.16 10.56
C PHE A 52 0.33 11.27 11.69
N VAL A 53 -0.95 10.93 11.65
CA VAL A 53 -1.59 9.98 12.57
C VAL A 53 -1.98 8.73 11.80
N GLU A 54 -1.48 7.58 12.22
CA GLU A 54 -1.85 6.28 11.66
C GLU A 54 -3.33 5.98 11.92
N ILE A 55 -4.03 5.54 10.86
CA ILE A 55 -5.47 5.23 10.89
C ILE A 55 -5.74 3.79 10.44
N TYR A 56 -4.81 3.19 9.71
CA TYR A 56 -4.89 1.82 9.24
C TYR A 56 -3.49 1.23 9.16
N ARG A 57 -3.36 -0.02 9.59
CA ARG A 57 -2.13 -0.81 9.46
C ARG A 57 -2.50 -2.25 9.16
N LYS A 58 -1.96 -2.78 8.07
CA LYS A 58 -2.14 -4.18 7.67
C LYS A 58 -0.77 -4.83 7.46
N PRO A 59 -0.28 -5.64 8.42
CA PRO A 59 0.83 -6.54 8.15
C PRO A 59 0.36 -7.68 7.23
N LEU A 60 1.26 -8.15 6.39
CA LEU A 60 1.06 -9.26 5.47
C LEU A 60 2.17 -10.29 5.67
N PHE A 61 1.85 -11.54 5.38
CA PHE A 61 2.80 -12.65 5.44
C PHE A 61 2.88 -13.28 4.07
N HIS A 62 4.09 -13.68 3.68
CA HIS A 62 4.35 -14.18 2.33
C HIS A 62 4.57 -15.69 2.35
N GLY A 63 3.64 -16.41 1.76
CA GLY A 63 3.81 -17.81 1.37
C GLY A 63 4.16 -17.94 -0.11
N ARG A 64 4.44 -19.17 -0.53
CA ARG A 64 4.44 -19.50 -1.96
C ARG A 64 2.97 -19.62 -2.41
N GLU A 65 2.61 -18.83 -3.40
CA GLU A 65 1.26 -18.72 -3.94
C GLU A 65 1.36 -18.74 -5.47
N GLU A 66 0.47 -19.47 -6.13
CA GLU A 66 0.52 -19.69 -7.58
C GLU A 66 -0.55 -18.89 -8.34
N ASP A 67 -1.49 -18.31 -7.62
CA ASP A 67 -2.58 -17.49 -8.16
C ASP A 67 -2.13 -16.06 -8.50
N ILE A 68 -2.69 -15.56 -9.59
CA ILE A 68 -2.63 -14.14 -9.94
C ILE A 68 -3.91 -13.51 -9.39
N ASP A 69 -3.77 -12.49 -8.55
CA ASP A 69 -4.90 -11.90 -7.84
C ASP A 69 -4.73 -10.40 -7.65
N ILE A 70 -5.82 -9.70 -7.37
CA ILE A 70 -5.83 -8.30 -6.95
C ILE A 70 -6.14 -8.26 -5.46
N TYR A 71 -5.16 -7.84 -4.67
CA TYR A 71 -5.36 -7.67 -3.24
C TYR A 71 -5.91 -6.28 -2.93
N LYS A 72 -6.98 -6.22 -2.14
CA LYS A 72 -7.64 -4.97 -1.73
C LYS A 72 -7.28 -4.63 -0.28
N TYR A 73 -6.74 -3.44 -0.07
CA TYR A 73 -6.62 -2.81 1.24
C TYR A 73 -7.76 -1.80 1.40
N GLU A 74 -8.57 -1.95 2.44
CA GLU A 74 -9.74 -1.11 2.64
C GLU A 74 -9.80 -0.64 4.09
N PHE A 75 -10.05 0.66 4.23
CA PHE A 75 -10.33 1.30 5.50
C PHE A 75 -11.54 2.20 5.37
N SER A 76 -12.47 2.09 6.31
CA SER A 76 -13.68 2.91 6.37
C SER A 76 -13.85 3.51 7.76
N TYR A 77 -14.13 4.81 7.81
CA TYR A 77 -14.55 5.45 9.05
C TYR A 77 -16.03 5.19 9.33
N LYS A 78 -16.39 5.06 10.61
CA LYS A 78 -17.81 5.03 11.03
C LYS A 78 -18.53 6.34 10.73
N ASN A 79 -17.83 7.48 10.83
CA ASN A 79 -18.30 8.81 10.48
C ASN A 79 -17.21 9.52 9.66
N PRO A 80 -17.54 10.30 8.60
CA PRO A 80 -16.54 11.00 7.81
C PRO A 80 -15.58 11.85 8.66
N ARG A 81 -14.30 11.84 8.30
CA ARG A 81 -13.24 12.57 8.99
C ARG A 81 -12.71 13.68 8.11
N LYS A 82 -12.61 14.90 8.65
CA LYS A 82 -11.91 16.01 7.99
C LYS A 82 -10.39 15.86 8.11
N THR A 83 -9.69 15.88 6.97
CA THR A 83 -8.23 15.92 6.88
C THR A 83 -7.79 16.64 5.60
N ARG A 84 -6.54 17.13 5.54
CA ARG A 84 -5.99 17.73 4.31
C ARG A 84 -5.05 16.78 3.57
N TYR A 85 -4.32 15.95 4.31
CA TYR A 85 -3.36 15.03 3.74
C TYR A 85 -3.72 13.60 4.07
N LEU A 86 -3.47 12.72 3.10
CA LEU A 86 -3.44 11.27 3.24
C LEU A 86 -2.06 10.79 2.81
N ARG A 87 -1.37 10.05 3.68
CA ARG A 87 -0.10 9.38 3.38
C ARG A 87 -0.30 7.88 3.36
N ILE A 88 0.27 7.24 2.34
CA ILE A 88 0.26 5.80 2.15
C ILE A 88 1.71 5.33 2.14
N ARG A 89 1.99 4.37 3.01
CA ARG A 89 3.28 3.68 3.07
C ARG A 89 3.08 2.20 2.82
N ALA A 90 3.92 1.62 1.98
CA ALA A 90 3.97 0.18 1.78
C ALA A 90 5.41 -0.32 1.76
N ASP A 91 5.69 -1.30 2.62
CA ASP A 91 7.04 -1.85 2.80
C ASP A 91 7.27 -2.97 1.78
N ASN A 92 8.14 -2.75 0.80
CA ASN A 92 8.51 -3.76 -0.17
C ASN A 92 9.29 -4.88 0.53
N MET A 93 9.14 -6.12 0.08
CA MET A 93 9.95 -7.22 0.58
C MET A 93 11.43 -7.14 0.17
N GLY A 94 11.75 -6.22 -0.75
CA GLY A 94 13.09 -5.89 -1.22
C GLY A 94 13.58 -6.88 -2.28
N ILE A 95 13.75 -8.14 -1.89
CA ILE A 95 14.24 -9.21 -2.76
C ILE A 95 13.31 -10.41 -2.78
N CYS A 96 13.32 -11.15 -3.88
CA CYS A 96 12.61 -12.40 -4.01
C CYS A 96 13.13 -13.42 -2.99
N PRO A 97 12.23 -14.15 -2.31
CA PRO A 97 12.57 -15.07 -1.23
C PRO A 97 13.30 -16.32 -1.75
N PRO A 98 13.99 -17.08 -0.89
CA PRO A 98 14.85 -18.22 -1.31
C PRO A 98 14.13 -19.33 -2.08
N TRP A 99 12.83 -19.50 -1.86
CA TRP A 99 12.03 -20.51 -2.54
C TRP A 99 11.60 -20.11 -3.95
N HIS A 100 11.74 -18.84 -4.32
CA HIS A 100 11.30 -18.30 -5.60
C HIS A 100 12.34 -18.57 -6.69
N ASN A 101 11.90 -18.79 -7.93
CA ASN A 101 12.80 -19.09 -9.06
C ASN A 101 13.82 -17.98 -9.36
N ALA A 102 13.51 -16.75 -8.96
CA ALA A 102 14.38 -15.59 -9.06
C ALA A 102 14.94 -15.15 -7.69
N ALA A 103 15.17 -16.08 -6.76
CA ALA A 103 15.69 -15.78 -5.44
C ALA A 103 16.90 -14.82 -5.49
N GLY A 104 16.88 -13.78 -4.64
CA GLY A 104 17.93 -12.76 -4.59
C GLY A 104 17.75 -11.58 -5.56
N ASP A 105 16.93 -11.71 -6.61
CA ASP A 105 16.54 -10.57 -7.44
C ASP A 105 15.68 -9.59 -6.65
N ARG A 106 15.61 -8.33 -7.11
CA ARG A 106 14.66 -7.36 -6.58
C ARG A 106 13.21 -7.77 -6.88
N ALA A 107 12.36 -7.64 -5.87
CA ALA A 107 10.92 -7.86 -5.98
C ALA A 107 10.21 -6.58 -6.44
N TRP A 108 9.20 -6.76 -7.29
CA TRP A 108 8.25 -5.71 -7.63
C TRP A 108 7.11 -5.67 -6.61
N MET A 109 6.62 -4.46 -6.38
CA MET A 109 5.33 -4.17 -5.74
C MET A 109 4.55 -3.29 -6.70
N MET A 110 3.29 -3.61 -7.02
CA MET A 110 2.57 -2.95 -8.12
C MET A 110 1.14 -2.59 -7.74
N PHE A 111 0.93 -1.32 -7.42
CA PHE A 111 -0.39 -0.78 -7.15
C PHE A 111 -1.11 -0.41 -8.44
N ASP A 112 -2.41 -0.62 -8.50
CA ASP A 112 -3.25 -0.18 -9.62
C ASP A 112 -3.94 1.14 -9.27
N GLU A 113 -4.90 1.09 -8.35
CA GLU A 113 -5.78 2.20 -8.04
C GLU A 113 -5.74 2.59 -6.55
N LEU A 114 -5.77 3.90 -6.29
CA LEU A 114 -6.09 4.48 -5.00
C LEU A 114 -7.40 5.26 -5.13
N VAL A 115 -8.43 4.82 -4.43
CA VAL A 115 -9.71 5.51 -4.33
C VAL A 115 -9.85 6.11 -2.93
N VAL A 116 -10.24 7.38 -2.88
CA VAL A 116 -10.58 8.10 -1.64
C VAL A 116 -11.95 8.72 -1.83
N GLU A 117 -12.88 8.37 -0.96
CA GLU A 117 -14.28 8.85 -0.94
C GLU A 117 -14.58 9.63 0.33
#